data_AF-A0A6L9QTP6-F1
#
_entry.id   AF-A0A6L9QTP6-F1
#
_cell.length_a   1.000
_cell.length_b   1.000
_cell.length_c   1.000
_cell.angle_alpha   90.00
_cell.angle_beta   90.00
_cell.angle_gamma   90.00
#
_symmetry.space_group_name_H-M   'P 1'
#
loop_
_entity.id
_entity.type
_entity.pdbx_description
1 polymer ?
#
loop_
_entity_poly.entity_id
_entity_poly.type
_entity_poly.pdbx_seq_one_letter_code
_entity_poly.pdbx_strand_id
1 'polypeptide(L)' 'MRREQPTLFTKACHLETTINNRRAHLGKDPVYLTRYNAPLADVTPQTDTLPLDNGDGTCDSGWCFT' A
#
# COMPACT_ATOMS: atom_id res chain seq x y z
N MET A 1 1.36 0.78 7.41
CA MET A 1 2.26 -0.37 7.12
C MET A 1 3.41 -0.05 6.15
N ARG A 2 3.21 0.09 4.82
CA ARG A 2 4.33 0.30 3.86
C ARG A 2 5.19 1.53 4.15
N ARG A 3 4.58 2.63 4.61
CA ARG A 3 5.27 3.87 5.01
C ARG A 3 5.96 3.77 6.37
N GLU A 4 5.26 3.24 7.36
CA GLU A 4 5.74 3.21 8.76
C GLU A 4 6.77 2.10 9.00
N GLN A 5 6.67 0.99 8.27
CA GLN A 5 7.49 -0.21 8.46
C GLN A 5 7.88 -0.81 7.10
N PRO A 6 8.68 -0.09 6.29
CA PRO A 6 8.99 -0.50 4.91
C PRO A 6 9.73 -1.83 4.85
N THR A 7 10.66 -2.08 5.77
CA THR A 7 11.43 -3.34 5.81
C THR A 7 10.55 -4.55 6.14
N LEU A 8 9.62 -4.40 7.09
CA LEU A 8 8.67 -5.45 7.43
C LEU A 8 7.68 -5.69 6.27
N PHE A 9 7.24 -4.62 5.62
CA PHE A 9 6.39 -4.72 4.44
C PHE A 9 7.07 -5.52 3.30
N THR A 10 8.33 -5.20 2.97
CA THR A 10 9.09 -5.95 1.96
C THR A 10 9.22 -7.43 2.32
N LYS A 11 9.49 -7.74 3.59
CA LYS A 11 9.54 -9.14 4.07
C LYS A 11 8.20 -9.84 3.93
N ALA A 12 7.10 -9.17 4.25
CA ALA A 12 5.75 -9.73 4.10
C ALA A 12 5.42 -10.02 2.63
N CYS A 13 5.75 -9.11 1.71
CA CYS A 13 5.60 -9.35 0.27
C CYS A 13 6.42 -10.56 -0.20
N HIS A 14 7.68 -10.65 0.20
CA HIS A 14 8.53 -11.80 -0.16
C HIS A 14 7.98 -13.13 0.38
N LEU A 15 7.45 -13.13 1.60
CA LEU A 15 6.82 -14.30 2.20
C LEU A 15 5.58 -14.74 1.41
N GLU A 16 4.69 -13.80 1.07
CA GLU A 16 3.50 -14.08 0.27
C GLU A 16 3.85 -14.67 -1.10
N THR A 17 4.82 -14.08 -1.81
CA THR A 17 5.33 -14.61 -3.09
C THR A 17 5.87 -16.02 -2.94
N THR A 18 6.67 -16.28 -1.90
CA THR A 18 7.27 -17.60 -1.66
C THR A 18 6.20 -18.66 -1.39
N ILE A 19 5.17 -18.33 -0.59
CA ILE A 19 4.04 -19.21 -0.32
C ILE A 19 3.29 -19.53 -1.62
N ASN A 20 2.97 -18.51 -2.43
CA ASN A 20 2.21 -18.70 -3.66
C ASN A 20 2.99 -19.46 -4.73
N ASN A 21 4.30 -19.24 -4.85
CA ASN A 21 5.17 -20.04 -5.72
C ASN A 21 5.10 -21.53 -5.34
N ARG A 22 5.21 -21.84 -4.05
CA ARG A 22 5.09 -23.22 -3.56
C ARG A 22 3.70 -23.80 -3.81
N ARG A 23 2.64 -23.00 -3.65
CA ARG A 23 1.26 -23.46 -3.89
C ARG A 23 0.98 -23.71 -5.36
N ALA A 24 1.49 -22.87 -6.25
CA ALA A 24 1.42 -23.07 -7.69
C ALA A 24 2.09 -24.39 -8.11
N HIS A 25 3.28 -24.69 -7.56
CA HIS A 25 3.94 -25.99 -7.79
C HIS A 25 3.14 -27.20 -7.29
N LEU A 26 2.26 -27.00 -6.30
CA LEU A 26 1.38 -28.03 -5.76
C LEU A 26 -0.01 -28.05 -6.42
N GLY A 27 -0.24 -27.22 -7.45
CA GLY A 27 -1.54 -27.10 -8.11
C GLY A 27 -2.65 -26.54 -7.20
N LYS A 28 -2.28 -25.72 -6.21
CA LYS A 28 -3.22 -25.11 -5.25
C LYS A 28 -3.47 -23.65 -5.58
N ASP A 29 -4.68 -23.20 -5.27
CA ASP A 29 -5.08 -21.79 -5.41
C ASP A 29 -4.17 -20.86 -4.61
N PRO A 30 -3.87 -19.65 -5.11
CA PRO A 30 -3.06 -18.67 -4.39
C PRO A 30 -3.78 -18.18 -3.12
N VAL A 31 -2.99 -17.70 -2.17
CA VAL A 31 -3.48 -17.07 -0.93
C VAL A 31 -2.86 -15.70 -0.78
N TYR A 32 -3.60 -14.78 -0.19
CA TYR A 32 -3.17 -13.40 -0.03
C TYR A 32 -3.29 -12.98 1.44
N LEU A 33 -2.37 -12.13 1.89
CA LEU A 33 -2.39 -11.52 3.22
C LEU A 33 -3.34 -10.33 3.29
N THR A 34 -4.27 -10.24 2.32
CA THR A 34 -5.17 -9.11 2.11
C THR A 34 -6.59 -9.63 1.88
N ARG A 35 -7.58 -8.83 2.30
CA ARG A 35 -9.00 -9.12 2.03
C ARG A 35 -9.42 -8.91 0.58
N TYR A 36 -8.54 -8.33 -0.25
CA TYR A 36 -8.86 -7.90 -1.60
C TYR A 36 -8.64 -9.00 -2.64
N ASN A 37 -8.27 -10.20 -2.19
CA ASN A 37 -7.93 -11.32 -3.07
C ASN A 37 -6.87 -10.95 -4.13
N ALA A 38 -5.90 -10.13 -3.71
CA ALA A 38 -4.83 -9.61 -4.56
C ALA A 38 -3.53 -9.48 -3.76
N PRO A 39 -2.36 -9.52 -4.43
CA PRO A 39 -1.06 -9.42 -3.77
C PRO A 39 -0.93 -8.17 -2.89
N LEU A 40 -0.25 -8.31 -1.76
CA LEU A 40 -0.01 -7.22 -0.80
C LEU A 40 0.70 -6.02 -1.45
N ALA A 41 1.60 -6.30 -2.40
CA ALA A 41 2.36 -5.29 -3.13
C ALA A 41 1.46 -4.39 -4.01
N ASP A 42 0.36 -4.94 -4.54
CA ASP A 42 -0.51 -4.28 -5.51
C ASP A 42 -1.57 -3.42 -4.80
N VAL A 43 -2.07 -3.89 -3.65
CA VAL A 43 -3.14 -3.22 -2.91
C VAL A 43 -2.65 -2.17 -1.91
N THR A 44 -1.34 -2.13 -1.67
CA THR A 44 -0.73 -1.17 -0.74
C THR A 44 0.20 -0.22 -1.52
N PRO A 45 -0.35 0.76 -2.25
CA PRO A 45 0.47 1.70 -3.01
C PRO A 45 1.40 2.49 -2.10
N GLN A 46 2.56 2.86 -2.63
CA GLN A 46 3.42 3.84 -2.01
C GLN A 46 2.84 5.22 -2.34
N THR A 47 1.89 5.67 -1.51
CA THR A 47 1.31 7.00 -1.67
C THR A 47 2.32 8.03 -1.19
N ASP A 48 2.81 8.86 -2.11
CA ASP A 48 3.46 10.11 -1.72
C ASP A 48 2.44 10.99 -1.03
N THR A 49 2.82 11.62 0.08
CA THR A 49 1.99 12.66 0.67
C THR A 49 1.76 13.72 -0.40
N LEU A 50 0.49 13.96 -0.74
CA LEU A 50 0.13 15.07 -1.62
C LEU A 50 0.87 16.32 -1.12
N PRO A 51 1.52 17.10 -2.00
CA PRO A 51 2.10 18.37 -1.62
C PRO A 51 0.93 19.33 -1.40
N LEU A 52 0.29 19.22 -0.24
CA LEU A 52 -0.56 20.27 0.28
C LEU A 52 0.40 21.38 0.65
N ASP A 53 0.41 22.42 -0.17
CA ASP A 53 1.24 23.61 0.01
C ASP A 53 1.02 24.17 1.41
N ASN A 54 2.00 23.98 2.28
CA ASN A 54 1.98 24.45 3.67
C ASN A 54 2.66 25.82 3.74
N GLY A 55 2.23 26.77 2.92
CA GLY A 55 2.66 28.17 3.02
C GLY A 55 2.54 28.90 1.70
N ASP A 56 1.38 29.47 1.41
CA ASP A 56 1.19 30.90 1.68
C ASP A 56 -0.27 31.27 1.97
N GLY A 57 -0.73 30.88 3.17
CA GLY A 57 -1.28 31.83 4.15
C GLY A 57 -2.27 32.93 3.72
N THR A 58 -3.13 32.73 2.73
CA THR A 58 -4.27 33.64 2.48
C THR A 58 -5.58 32.86 2.32
N CYS A 59 -6.00 32.16 3.37
CA CYS A 59 -7.40 31.75 3.54
C CYS A 59 -7.72 31.62 5.02
N ASP A 60 -7.58 32.72 5.77
CA ASP A 60 -7.90 32.80 7.20
C ASP A 60 -9.40 32.95 7.50
N SER A 61 -10.27 32.79 6.51
CA SER A 61 -11.72 32.81 6.70
C SER A 61 -12.33 31.76 5.79
N GLY A 62 -12.58 30.57 6.36
CA GLY A 62 -12.98 29.39 5.61
C GLY A 62 -14.28 29.58 4.83
N TRP A 63 -14.15 30.01 3.58
CA TRP A 63 -15.10 29.86 2.47
C TRP A 63 -14.49 30.52 1.23
N CYS A 64 -13.94 29.72 0.32
CA CYS A 64 -13.65 30.18 -1.03
C CYS A 64 -14.28 29.19 -2.02
N PHE A 65 -15.42 29.60 -2.59
CA PHE A 65 -15.85 29.16 -3.90
C PHE A 65 -15.19 30.06 -4.95
N THR A 66 -14.86 29.51 -6.10
CA THR A 66 -14.92 30.23 -7.38
C THR A 66 -16.08 29.68 -8.18
#